data_AF-A0A135LQL6-F1
#
_entry.id   AF-A0A135LQL6-F1
#
_cell.length_a   1.000
_cell.length_b   1.000
_cell.length_c   1.000
_cell.angle_alpha   90.00
_cell.angle_beta   90.00
_cell.angle_gamma   90.00
#
_symmetry.space_group_name_H-M   'P 1'
#
loop_
_entity.id
_entity.type
_entity.pdbx_description
1 polymer ?
#
loop_
_entity_poly.entity_id
_entity_poly.type
_entity_poly.pdbx_seq_one_letter_code
_entity_poly.pdbx_strand_id
1 'polypeptide(L)'
;MNFINHLPVTATEGIIDDIKIQWTINGTMNLPGNAGYYKTDLAEMKRATEYLAHSCVKRLGKTRVRIVGSFHKTTTSRTTHE
;
A
#
# COMPACT_ATOMS: atom_id res chain seq x y z
N MET A 1 -11.33 -18.83 -5.04
CA MET A 1 -9.89 -18.50 -5.09
C MET A 1 -9.63 -17.39 -4.09
N ASN A 2 -8.84 -17.66 -3.06
CA ASN A 2 -8.46 -16.66 -2.07
C ASN A 2 -7.24 -15.93 -2.64
N PHE A 3 -7.47 -14.86 -3.41
CA PHE A 3 -6.37 -14.08 -3.98
C PHE A 3 -5.61 -13.40 -2.84
N ILE A 4 -4.37 -13.83 -2.64
CA ILE A 4 -3.45 -13.22 -1.69
C ILE A 4 -2.99 -11.90 -2.32
N ASN A 5 -3.78 -10.83 -2.16
CA ASN A 5 -3.48 -9.48 -2.66
C ASN A 5 -2.42 -8.74 -1.81
N HIS A 6 -1.52 -9.48 -1.17
CA HIS A 6 -0.52 -8.95 -0.27
C HIS A 6 0.79 -9.75 -0.35
N LEU A 7 1.90 -9.09 -0.11
CA LEU A 7 3.22 -9.70 -0.08
C LEU A 7 3.46 -10.38 1.29
N PRO A 8 4.44 -11.29 1.38
CA PRO A 8 4.97 -11.72 2.68
C PRO A 8 5.32 -10.51 3.55
N VAL A 9 5.10 -10.59 4.87
CA VAL A 9 5.24 -9.42 5.77
C VAL A 9 6.63 -8.80 5.73
N THR A 10 7.67 -9.58 5.48
CA THR A 10 9.07 -9.13 5.38
C THR A 10 9.46 -8.56 4.01
N ALA A 11 8.69 -8.85 2.95
CA ALA A 11 9.02 -8.44 1.59
C ALA A 11 8.66 -6.98 1.34
N THR A 12 9.59 -6.16 0.85
CA THR A 12 9.31 -4.74 0.53
C THR A 12 8.88 -4.55 -0.93
N GLU A 13 9.03 -5.58 -1.76
CA GLU A 13 8.56 -5.59 -3.14
C GLU A 13 8.21 -7.00 -3.61
N GLY A 14 7.41 -7.08 -4.66
CA GLY A 14 7.03 -8.34 -5.31
C GLY A 14 5.98 -8.12 -6.40
N ILE A 15 5.51 -9.21 -6.99
CA ILE A 15 4.51 -9.20 -8.06
C ILE A 15 3.32 -10.04 -7.61
N ILE A 16 2.12 -9.50 -7.76
CA ILE A 16 0.83 -10.16 -7.48
C ILE A 16 -0.10 -9.85 -8.64
N ASP A 17 -0.75 -10.85 -9.25
CA ASP A 17 -1.62 -10.67 -10.43
C ASP A 17 -0.96 -9.78 -11.53
N ASP A 18 0.32 -10.02 -11.86
CA ASP A 18 1.12 -9.21 -12.80
C ASP A 18 1.29 -7.72 -12.40
N ILE A 19 0.87 -7.34 -11.19
CA ILE A 19 1.05 -6.02 -10.62
C ILE A 19 2.28 -6.01 -9.71
N LYS A 20 3.28 -5.20 -10.07
CA LYS A 20 4.45 -4.96 -9.23
C LYS A 20 4.09 -4.04 -8.06
N ILE A 21 4.15 -4.56 -6.85
CA ILE A 21 4.02 -3.80 -5.60
C ILE A 21 5.41 -3.45 -5.10
N GLN A 22 5.65 -2.19 -4.76
CA GLN A 22 6.92 -1.74 -4.21
C GLN A 22 6.71 -0.71 -3.09
N TRP A 23 7.21 -1.01 -1.91
CA TRP A 23 7.29 -0.07 -0.80
C TRP A 23 8.54 0.81 -0.93
N THR A 24 8.41 2.09 -0.60
CA THR A 24 9.57 2.95 -0.35
C THR A 24 10.11 2.71 1.05
N ILE A 25 11.35 3.15 1.29
CA ILE A 25 11.99 3.13 2.62
C ILE A 25 11.12 3.91 3.64
N ASN A 26 10.59 5.07 3.26
CA ASN A 26 9.70 5.84 4.12
C ASN A 26 8.37 5.10 4.39
N GLY A 27 7.85 4.40 3.40
CA GLY A 27 6.68 3.52 3.53
C GLY A 27 6.84 2.46 4.59
N THR A 28 7.96 1.74 4.56
CA THR A 28 8.24 0.69 5.54
C THR A 28 8.53 1.26 6.92
N MET A 29 9.27 2.37 7.02
CA MET A 29 9.61 3.00 8.30
C MET A 29 8.38 3.58 9.02
N ASN A 30 7.39 4.08 8.29
CA ASN A 30 6.16 4.63 8.88
C ASN A 30 5.13 3.56 9.27
N LEU A 31 5.30 2.32 8.81
CA LEU A 31 4.33 1.25 9.01
C LEU A 31 4.09 0.91 10.50
N PRO A 32 5.12 0.80 11.37
CA PRO A 32 4.90 0.57 12.81
C PRO A 32 4.12 1.72 13.48
N GLY A 33 4.43 2.97 13.13
CA GLY A 33 3.73 4.14 13.65
C GLY A 33 2.26 4.16 13.26
N ASN A 34 1.96 3.83 12.00
CA ASN A 34 0.58 3.71 11.53
C ASN A 34 -0.15 2.55 12.23
N ALA A 35 0.50 1.39 12.37
CA ALA A 35 -0.07 0.24 13.07
C ALA A 35 -0.44 0.60 14.52
N GLY A 36 0.46 1.28 15.24
CA GLY A 36 0.19 1.78 16.59
C GLY A 36 -0.96 2.80 16.65
N TYR A 37 -1.02 3.74 15.71
CA TYR A 37 -2.09 4.74 15.64
C TYR A 37 -3.48 4.10 15.43
N TYR A 38 -3.57 3.12 14.53
CA TYR A 38 -4.81 2.42 14.22
C TYR A 38 -5.07 1.20 15.13
N LYS A 39 -4.22 0.95 16.13
CA LYS A 39 -4.35 -0.16 17.10
C LYS A 39 -4.52 -1.53 16.43
N THR A 40 -3.71 -1.81 15.42
CA THR A 40 -3.70 -3.07 14.67
C THR A 40 -2.28 -3.61 14.57
N ASP A 41 -2.15 -4.90 14.23
CA ASP A 41 -0.85 -5.51 14.03
C ASP A 41 -0.13 -4.95 12.79
N LEU A 42 1.20 -4.90 12.86
CA LEU A 42 2.02 -4.43 11.74
C LEU A 42 1.75 -5.23 10.46
N ALA A 43 1.56 -6.54 10.60
CA ALA A 43 1.25 -7.43 9.49
C ALA A 43 -0.13 -7.11 8.88
N GLU A 44 -1.14 -6.85 9.70
CA GLU A 44 -2.48 -6.49 9.25
C GLU A 44 -2.50 -5.13 8.54
N MET A 45 -1.85 -4.13 9.14
CA MET A 45 -1.70 -2.79 8.54
C MET A 45 -1.05 -2.88 7.15
N LYS A 46 -0.01 -3.69 7.02
CA LYS A 46 0.67 -3.91 5.75
C LYS A 46 -0.27 -4.55 4.72
N ARG A 47 -0.93 -5.65 5.10
CA ARG A 47 -1.85 -6.39 4.23
C ARG A 47 -2.99 -5.50 3.75
N ALA A 48 -3.59 -4.70 4.64
CA ALA A 48 -4.65 -3.78 4.30
C ALA A 48 -4.18 -2.72 3.29
N THR A 49 -2.98 -2.18 3.49
CA THR A 49 -2.39 -1.18 2.59
C THR A 49 -2.11 -1.78 1.20
N GLU A 50 -1.52 -2.97 1.13
CA GLU A 50 -1.24 -3.66 -0.13
C GLU A 50 -2.51 -4.06 -0.86
N TYR A 51 -3.52 -4.56 -0.14
CA TYR A 51 -4.81 -4.92 -0.69
C TYR A 51 -5.48 -3.72 -1.38
N LEU A 52 -5.50 -2.57 -0.70
CA LEU A 52 -6.07 -1.35 -1.24
C LEU A 52 -5.27 -0.85 -2.45
N ALA A 53 -3.95 -0.81 -2.34
CA ALA A 53 -3.04 -0.41 -3.40
C ALA A 53 -3.20 -1.27 -4.66
N HIS A 54 -3.23 -2.59 -4.48
CA HIS A 54 -3.45 -3.57 -5.55
C HIS A 54 -4.82 -3.38 -6.22
N SER A 55 -5.88 -3.28 -5.42
CA SER A 55 -7.25 -3.10 -5.93
C SER A 55 -7.40 -1.82 -6.74
N CYS A 56 -6.80 -0.71 -6.28
CA CYS A 56 -6.78 0.56 -7.01
C CYS A 56 -6.04 0.43 -8.34
N VAL A 57 -4.85 -0.18 -8.34
CA VAL A 57 -4.04 -0.34 -9.56
C VAL A 57 -4.69 -1.26 -10.57
N LYS A 58 -5.32 -2.35 -10.11
CA LYS A 58 -6.14 -3.24 -10.94
C LYS A 58 -7.31 -2.48 -11.58
N ARG A 59 -8.04 -1.67 -10.80
CA ARG A 59 -9.14 -0.83 -11.31
C ARG A 59 -8.67 0.21 -12.33
N LEU A 60 -7.47 0.75 -12.16
CA LEU A 60 -6.89 1.74 -13.08
C LEU A 60 -6.23 1.12 -14.32
N GLY A 61 -6.22 -0.21 -14.46
CA GLY A 61 -5.55 -0.90 -15.56
C GLY A 61 -4.03 -0.65 -15.59
N LYS A 62 -3.42 -0.46 -14.41
CA LYS A 62 -1.98 -0.24 -14.26
C LYS A 62 -1.30 -1.54 -13.79
N THR A 63 0.00 -1.67 -14.05
CA THR A 63 0.79 -2.87 -13.73
C THR A 63 1.79 -2.65 -12.60
N ARG A 64 1.78 -1.47 -11.96
CA ARG A 64 2.71 -1.12 -10.90
C ARG A 64 2.08 -0.18 -9.88
N VAL A 65 2.36 -0.43 -8.61
CA VAL A 65 2.06 0.47 -7.50
C VAL A 65 3.31 0.75 -6.68
N ARG A 66 3.47 2.01 -6.27
CA ARG A 66 4.53 2.43 -5.35
C ARG A 66 3.90 2.96 -4.06
N ILE A 67 4.14 2.28 -2.95
CA ILE A 67 3.60 2.65 -1.64
C ILE A 67 4.63 3.53 -0.94
N VAL A 68 4.37 4.83 -0.93
CA VAL A 68 5.36 5.85 -0.52
C VAL A 68 5.39 6.17 0.97
N GLY A 69 4.33 5.81 1.70
CA GLY A 69 4.26 5.98 3.14
C GLY A 69 3.83 7.36 3.61
N SER A 70 2.58 7.45 4.02
CA SER A 70 2.10 8.12 5.23
C SER A 70 0.59 8.24 5.08
N PHE A 71 -0.16 7.73 6.05
CA PHE A 71 -1.57 8.11 6.18
C PHE A 71 -1.60 9.54 6.72
N HIS A 72 -1.35 10.51 5.84
CA HIS A 72 -1.58 11.90 6.17
C HIS A 72 -3.09 12.10 6.35
N LYS A 73 -3.50 12.80 7.42
CA LYS A 73 -4.89 13.24 7.60
C LYS A 73 -5.40 14.07 6.43
N THR A 74 -4.48 14.62 5.64
CA THR A 74 -4.73 15.48 4.48
C THR A 74 -4.14 14.86 3.23
N THR A 75 -5.00 14.60 2.24
CA THR A 75 -4.59 14.28 0.87
C THR A 75 -4.71 15.56 0.04
N THR A 76 -3.59 16.14 -0.40
CA THR A 76 -3.62 17.30 -1.31
C THR A 76 -3.69 16.78 -2.74
N SER A 77 -4.86 16.88 -3.38
CA SER A 77 -4.99 16.63 -4.82
C SER A 77 -4.50 17.86 -5.59
N ARG A 78 -3.54 17.69 -6.50
CA ARG A 78 -3.09 18.77 -7.40
C ARG A 78 -3.94 18.80 -8.68
N THR A 79 -5.25 18.63 -8.55
CA THR A 79 -6.22 18.81 -9.65
C THR A 79 -7.32 19.74 -9.17
N THR A 80 -6.98 21.03 -9.14
CA THR A 80 -7.94 22.11 -9.30
C THR A 80 -7.48 22.88 -10.53
N HIS A 81 -7.94 22.45 -11.70
CA HIS A 81 -8.02 23.34 -12.83
C HIS A 81 -9.51 23.41 -13.15
N GLU A 82 -10.11 24.53 -12.74
CA GLU A 82 -11.31 25.09 -13.35
C GLU A 82 -11.09 25.29 -14.86
#